data_AF-A0A2M6XTF3-F1
#
_entry.id   AF-A0A2M6XTF3-F1
#
_cell.length_a   1.000
_cell.length_b   1.000
_cell.length_c   1.000
_cell.angle_alpha   90.00
_cell.angle_beta   90.00
_cell.angle_gamma   90.00
#
_symmetry.space_group_name_H-M   'P 1'
#
loop_
_entity.id
_entity.type
_entity.pdbx_description
1 polymer ?
#
loop_
_entity_poly.entity_id
_entity_poly.type
_entity_poly.pdbx_seq_one_letter_code
_entity_poly.pdbx_strand_id
1 'polypeptide(L)'
;MTTKNKIITGLVILAVVVMLSVIGYFVINRMNSNSSADTVDLLQEDENSQAVINGLESEDDDAVKVGEKNTEITEGERQKISAKNRAKFFIEMVGTYSTEARFQNIEDLKPMMTASMRAWADDFIDRNMQNIALNKEKVTTNVFRMDVLYQSDSRIAFLASARMEEMASSGSKIYNQNVEIYLILAGDDWLVDEVVWK
;
A
#
# COMPACT_ATOMS: atom_id res chain seq x y z
N MET A 1 -27.31 -29.97 -42.68
CA MET A 1 -26.64 -30.00 -41.35
C MET A 1 -26.81 -31.40 -40.77
N THR A 2 -25.74 -32.18 -40.70
CA THR A 2 -25.78 -33.58 -40.25
C THR A 2 -26.11 -33.67 -38.76
N THR A 3 -26.76 -34.74 -38.33
CA THR A 3 -27.17 -34.97 -36.93
C THR A 3 -26.03 -34.79 -35.92
N LYS A 4 -24.79 -35.07 -36.33
CA LYS A 4 -23.56 -34.86 -35.54
C LYS A 4 -23.30 -33.39 -35.19
N ASN A 5 -23.58 -32.46 -36.10
CA ASN A 5 -23.33 -31.03 -35.87
C ASN A 5 -24.33 -30.43 -34.86
N LYS A 6 -25.56 -30.95 -34.82
CA LYS A 6 -26.58 -30.50 -33.85
C LYS A 6 -26.24 -30.91 -32.41
N ILE A 7 -25.63 -32.09 -32.23
CA ILE A 7 -25.19 -32.57 -30.91
C ILE A 7 -24.01 -31.73 -30.40
N ILE A 8 -23.05 -31.40 -31.26
CA ILE A 8 -21.89 -30.58 -30.89
C ILE A 8 -22.33 -29.16 -30.52
N THR A 9 -23.22 -28.53 -31.30
CA THR A 9 -23.74 -27.20 -30.97
C THR A 9 -24.51 -27.21 -29.65
N GLY A 10 -25.29 -28.26 -29.37
CA GLY A 10 -25.98 -28.41 -28.08
C GLY A 10 -25.04 -28.51 -26.89
N LEU A 11 -23.95 -29.28 -27.02
CA LEU A 11 -22.94 -29.41 -25.95
C LEU A 11 -22.19 -28.10 -25.68
N VAL A 12 -21.87 -27.33 -26.73
CA VAL A 12 -21.19 -26.03 -26.56
C VAL A 12 -22.11 -25.03 -25.84
N ILE A 13 -23.39 -24.97 -26.20
CA ILE A 13 -24.35 -24.08 -25.52
C ILE A 13 -24.49 -24.48 -24.05
N LEU A 14 -24.60 -25.79 -23.76
CA LEU A 14 -24.68 -26.28 -22.39
C LEU A 14 -23.43 -25.92 -21.57
N ALA A 15 -22.23 -26.06 -22.15
CA ALA A 15 -20.98 -25.70 -21.48
C ALA A 15 -20.90 -24.21 -21.16
N VAL A 16 -21.34 -23.33 -22.07
CA VAL A 16 -21.36 -21.87 -21.84
C VAL A 16 -22.35 -21.51 -20.73
N VAL A 17 -23.54 -22.12 -20.70
CA VAL A 17 -24.53 -21.87 -19.64
C VAL A 17 -23.99 -22.28 -18.27
N VAL A 18 -23.37 -23.45 -18.16
CA VAL A 18 -22.76 -23.92 -16.90
C VAL A 18 -21.62 -22.99 -16.46
N MET A 19 -20.79 -22.54 -17.41
CA MET A 19 -19.69 -21.62 -17.12
C MET A 19 -20.20 -20.28 -16.58
N LEU A 20 -21.27 -19.72 -17.17
CA LEU A 20 -21.88 -18.47 -16.69
C LEU A 20 -22.53 -18.64 -15.32
N SER A 21 -23.15 -19.79 -15.03
CA SER A 21 -23.72 -20.07 -13.70
C SER A 21 -22.65 -20.14 -12.61
N VAL A 22 -21.48 -20.73 -12.90
CA VAL A 22 -20.35 -20.80 -11.95
C VAL A 22 -19.77 -19.41 -11.67
N ILE A 23 -19.60 -18.59 -12.71
CA ILE A 23 -19.12 -17.21 -12.57
C ILE A 23 -20.11 -16.38 -11.74
N GLY A 24 -21.42 -16.48 -12.02
CA GLY A 24 -22.45 -15.78 -11.27
C GLY A 24 -22.49 -16.17 -9.78
N TYR A 25 -22.36 -17.48 -9.49
CA TYR A 25 -22.28 -17.97 -8.12
C TYR A 25 -21.07 -17.39 -7.35
N PHE A 26 -19.90 -17.32 -8.00
CA PHE A 26 -18.68 -16.80 -7.38
C PHE A 26 -18.76 -15.29 -7.09
N VAL A 27 -19.41 -14.50 -7.96
CA VAL A 27 -19.59 -13.06 -7.76
C VAL A 27 -20.54 -12.76 -6.60
N ILE A 28 -21.67 -13.47 -6.50
CA ILE A 28 -22.65 -13.27 -5.43
C ILE A 28 -22.06 -13.65 -4.07
N ASN A 29 -21.30 -14.74 -4.00
CA ASN A 29 -20.70 -15.18 -2.74
C ASN A 29 -19.63 -14.20 -2.22
N ARG A 30 -19.00 -13.41 -3.11
CA ARG A 30 -18.02 -12.37 -2.74
C ARG A 30 -18.68 -11.10 -2.19
N MET A 31 -19.92 -10.81 -2.57
CA MET A 31 -20.65 -9.62 -2.08
C MET A 31 -21.28 -9.80 -0.70
N ASN A 32 -21.59 -11.04 -0.28
CA ASN A 32 -22.28 -11.30 0.99
C ASN A 32 -21.35 -11.37 2.23
N SER A 33 -20.03 -11.20 2.08
CA SER A 33 -19.08 -11.29 3.21
C SER A 33 -18.80 -9.98 3.94
N ASN A 34 -19.38 -8.85 3.51
CA ASN A 34 -19.15 -7.55 4.16
C ASN A 34 -20.47 -6.95 4.66
N SER A 35 -20.96 -7.41 5.80
CA SER A 35 -21.95 -6.67 6.60
C SER A 35 -21.87 -7.08 8.06
N SER A 36 -21.04 -6.35 8.81
CA SER A 36 -21.23 -6.14 10.24
C SER A 36 -21.19 -4.63 10.47
N ALA A 37 -22.36 -4.07 10.75
CA ALA A 37 -22.50 -2.72 11.26
C ALA A 37 -22.29 -2.77 12.78
N ASP A 38 -21.28 -2.07 13.27
CA ASP A 38 -21.16 -1.73 14.69
C ASP A 38 -21.25 -0.19 14.80
N THR A 39 -22.30 0.26 15.46
CA THR A 39 -22.52 1.65 15.84
C THR A 39 -21.64 1.99 17.05
N VAL A 40 -20.80 3.03 16.93
CA VAL A 40 -20.11 3.63 18.07
C VAL A 40 -20.52 5.09 18.24
N ASP A 41 -20.86 5.34 19.50
CA ASP A 41 -21.29 6.55 20.17
C ASP A 41 -20.27 7.70 20.08
N LEU A 42 -20.78 8.92 19.97
CA LEU A 42 -20.04 10.16 19.80
C LEU A 42 -19.68 10.77 21.16
N LEU A 43 -18.40 11.01 21.45
CA LEU A 43 -18.01 12.06 22.40
C LEU A 43 -16.73 12.80 21.97
N GLN A 44 -17.00 14.04 21.54
CA GLN A 44 -16.34 15.33 21.80
C GLN A 44 -14.81 15.48 21.74
N GLU A 45 -14.51 16.42 20.85
CA GLU A 45 -13.34 17.25 20.60
C GLU A 45 -13.03 18.16 21.81
N ASP A 46 -11.75 18.23 22.19
CA ASP A 46 -11.21 19.38 22.94
C ASP A 46 -9.91 19.84 22.27
N GLU A 47 -9.95 21.09 21.81
CA GLU A 47 -8.83 21.87 21.33
C GLU A 47 -7.82 22.16 22.46
N ASN A 48 -6.62 22.54 22.03
CA ASN A 48 -5.64 23.38 22.73
C ASN A 48 -4.48 22.65 23.44
N SER A 49 -3.33 22.62 22.76
CA SER A 49 -2.05 22.75 23.46
C SER A 49 -1.02 23.45 22.58
N GLN A 50 -0.82 24.73 22.85
CA GLN A 50 0.32 25.51 22.40
C GLN A 50 1.57 25.15 23.22
N ALA A 51 2.71 25.23 22.54
CA ALA A 51 4.05 25.03 23.06
C ALA A 51 4.43 26.04 24.15
N VAL A 52 5.16 25.59 25.17
CA VAL A 52 6.04 26.43 25.98
C VAL A 52 7.36 25.71 26.20
N ILE A 53 8.43 26.38 25.77
CA ILE A 53 9.84 26.04 26.00
C ILE A 53 10.31 26.85 27.22
N ASN A 54 10.80 26.19 28.27
CA ASN A 54 12.02 26.50 29.03
C ASN A 54 11.99 25.84 30.41
N GLY A 55 13.07 25.15 30.75
CA GLY A 55 13.34 24.61 32.07
C GLY A 55 14.60 23.76 32.07
N LEU A 56 15.75 24.44 31.99
CA LEU A 56 17.05 23.86 32.36
C LEU A 56 17.04 23.65 33.87
N GLU A 57 16.99 22.40 34.30
CA GLU A 57 17.40 22.01 35.64
C GLU A 57 18.22 20.73 35.52
N SER A 58 19.49 20.88 35.87
CA SER A 58 20.51 19.86 35.94
C SER A 58 20.31 19.03 37.20
N GLU A 59 19.99 17.75 37.04
CA GLU A 59 20.21 16.75 38.08
C GLU A 59 21.18 15.69 37.57
N ASP A 60 22.21 15.53 38.40
CA ASP A 60 23.29 14.55 38.38
C ASP A 60 22.67 13.15 38.47
N ASP A 61 22.81 12.33 37.43
CA ASP A 61 22.45 10.92 37.50
C ASP A 61 23.48 10.07 36.75
N ASP A 62 23.78 8.94 37.37
CA ASP A 62 24.95 8.12 37.22
C ASP A 62 25.35 7.83 35.77
N ALA A 63 26.62 8.09 35.46
CA ALA A 63 27.28 7.68 34.23
C ALA A 63 27.36 6.13 34.15
N VAL A 64 26.27 5.51 33.71
CA VAL A 64 26.29 4.17 33.15
C VAL A 64 27.18 4.22 31.92
N LYS A 65 28.42 3.74 32.07
CA LYS A 65 29.29 3.38 30.94
C LYS A 65 28.62 2.26 30.16
N VAL A 66 27.69 2.61 29.28
CA VAL A 66 27.25 1.75 28.19
C VAL A 66 28.48 1.58 27.31
N GLY A 67 29.11 0.42 27.41
CA GLY A 67 30.15 0.02 26.47
C GLY A 67 29.55 0.05 25.07
N GLU A 68 29.84 1.12 24.35
CA GLU A 68 29.51 1.31 22.94
C GLU A 68 30.30 0.26 22.16
N LYS A 69 29.71 -0.93 22.03
CA LYS A 69 30.17 -1.95 21.10
C LYS A 69 29.88 -1.39 19.71
N ASN A 70 30.85 -0.66 19.17
CA ASN A 70 30.87 -0.17 17.81
C ASN A 70 30.92 -1.39 16.86
N THR A 71 29.78 -2.04 16.66
CA THR A 71 29.64 -3.08 15.64
C THR A 71 29.64 -2.39 14.30
N GLU A 72 30.74 -2.53 13.58
CA GLU A 72 30.88 -2.08 12.21
C GLU A 72 29.76 -2.68 11.36
N ILE A 73 28.86 -1.83 10.86
CA ILE A 73 27.76 -2.26 10.00
C ILE A 73 28.37 -2.78 8.71
N THR A 74 28.01 -3.98 8.28
CA THR A 74 28.46 -4.55 7.01
C THR A 74 27.84 -3.79 5.82
N GLU A 75 28.47 -3.85 4.65
CA GLU A 75 27.88 -3.24 3.44
C GLU A 75 26.50 -3.83 3.12
N GLY A 76 26.33 -5.15 3.28
CA GLY A 76 25.03 -5.81 3.08
C GLY A 76 23.93 -5.30 4.02
N GLU A 77 24.28 -4.98 5.27
CA GLU A 77 23.34 -4.38 6.22
C GLU A 77 23.00 -2.93 5.84
N ARG A 78 23.98 -2.14 5.36
CA ARG A 78 23.73 -0.79 4.84
C ARG A 78 22.77 -0.81 3.65
N GLN A 79 23.00 -1.69 2.68
CA GLN A 79 22.13 -1.85 1.51
C GLN A 79 20.71 -2.23 1.91
N LYS A 80 20.57 -3.17 2.86
CA LYS A 80 19.27 -3.59 3.40
C LYS A 80 18.53 -2.43 4.09
N ILE A 81 19.22 -1.62 4.89
CA ILE A 81 18.64 -0.45 5.56
C ILE A 81 18.20 0.58 4.52
N SER A 82 19.05 0.86 3.52
CA SER A 82 18.73 1.77 2.41
C SER A 82 17.48 1.34 1.67
N ALA A 83 17.41 0.08 1.25
CA ALA A 83 16.25 -0.49 0.58
C ALA A 83 14.99 -0.44 1.46
N LYS A 84 15.10 -0.75 2.75
CA LYS A 84 13.98 -0.72 3.71
C LYS A 84 13.42 0.70 3.86
N ASN A 85 14.28 1.70 4.03
CA ASN A 85 13.86 3.09 4.18
C ASN A 85 13.20 3.61 2.90
N ARG A 86 13.79 3.27 1.74
CA ARG A 86 13.23 3.61 0.45
C ARG A 86 11.85 2.98 0.23
N ALA A 87 11.71 1.69 0.54
CA ALA A 87 10.46 0.96 0.44
C ALA A 87 9.37 1.56 1.35
N LYS A 88 9.70 1.86 2.61
CA LYS A 88 8.78 2.52 3.55
C LYS A 88 8.29 3.86 3.01
N PHE A 89 9.22 4.73 2.61
CA PHE A 89 8.90 6.03 2.04
C PHE A 89 8.01 5.90 0.79
N PHE A 90 8.35 4.98 -0.11
CA PHE A 90 7.57 4.78 -1.33
C PHE A 90 6.14 4.33 -1.03
N ILE A 91 5.95 3.35 -0.13
CA ILE A 91 4.61 2.89 0.28
C ILE A 91 3.79 4.03 0.88
N GLU A 92 4.40 4.81 1.78
CA GLU A 92 3.71 5.95 2.42
C GLU A 92 3.33 7.01 1.38
N MET A 93 4.23 7.33 0.46
CA MET A 93 3.99 8.35 -0.56
C MET A 93 3.00 7.89 -1.64
N VAL A 94 3.06 6.64 -2.11
CA VAL A 94 2.14 6.12 -3.13
C VAL A 94 0.75 5.85 -2.54
N GLY A 95 0.69 5.46 -1.27
CA GLY A 95 -0.55 5.25 -0.52
C GLY A 95 -1.15 6.52 0.10
N THR A 96 -0.45 7.65 0.05
CA THR A 96 -0.96 8.94 0.55
C THR A 96 -1.25 9.85 -0.64
N TYR A 97 -2.52 10.05 -0.97
CA TYR A 97 -2.91 10.89 -2.11
C TYR A 97 -4.20 11.64 -1.84
N SER A 98 -4.46 12.64 -2.69
CA SER A 98 -5.74 13.33 -2.76
C SER A 98 -6.12 13.47 -4.23
N THR A 99 -7.38 13.19 -4.57
CA THR A 99 -7.87 13.41 -5.93
C THR A 99 -7.80 14.88 -6.34
N GLU A 100 -7.93 15.81 -5.38
CA GLU A 100 -7.78 17.26 -5.60
C GLU A 100 -6.33 17.64 -5.96
N ALA A 101 -5.35 16.87 -5.48
CA ALA A 101 -3.93 17.05 -5.81
C ALA A 101 -3.51 16.34 -7.10
N ARG A 102 -4.45 15.70 -7.81
CA ARG A 102 -4.24 15.05 -9.11
C ARG A 102 -3.07 14.05 -9.10
N PHE A 103 -2.88 13.35 -7.97
CA PHE A 103 -1.86 12.31 -7.80
C PHE A 103 -0.41 12.78 -8.04
N GLN A 104 -0.11 14.08 -7.84
CA GLN A 104 1.24 14.63 -8.04
C GLN A 104 2.32 13.89 -7.23
N ASN A 105 1.97 13.40 -6.04
CA ASN A 105 2.84 12.56 -5.22
C ASN A 105 3.31 11.29 -5.95
N ILE A 106 2.46 10.66 -6.76
CA ILE A 106 2.80 9.46 -7.53
C ILE A 106 3.69 9.81 -8.72
N GLU A 107 3.44 10.95 -9.37
CA GLU A 107 4.31 11.50 -10.42
C GLU A 107 5.72 11.75 -9.90
N ASP A 108 5.85 12.36 -8.73
CA ASP A 108 7.13 12.70 -8.10
C ASP A 108 7.93 11.45 -7.70
N LEU A 109 7.28 10.29 -7.54
CA LEU A 109 7.93 9.01 -7.25
C LEU A 109 8.50 8.30 -8.48
N LYS A 110 8.16 8.71 -9.71
CA LYS A 110 8.61 8.03 -10.95
C LYS A 110 10.14 7.82 -11.05
N PRO A 111 11.01 8.73 -10.58
CA PRO A 111 12.46 8.49 -10.57
C PRO A 111 12.90 7.30 -9.70
N MET A 112 12.06 6.86 -8.75
CA MET A 112 12.33 5.73 -7.87
C MET A 112 11.78 4.40 -8.40
N MET A 113 11.15 4.41 -9.57
CA MET A 113 10.42 3.28 -10.14
C MET A 113 11.18 2.64 -11.29
N THR A 114 11.04 1.32 -11.45
CA THR A 114 11.41 0.64 -12.70
C THR A 114 10.48 1.07 -13.85
N ALA A 115 10.79 0.66 -15.08
CA ALA A 115 9.94 0.97 -16.23
C ALA A 115 8.53 0.36 -16.11
N SER A 116 8.42 -0.87 -15.60
CA SER A 116 7.14 -1.54 -15.31
C SER A 116 6.33 -0.79 -14.27
N MET A 117 6.96 -0.39 -13.16
CA MET A 117 6.26 0.33 -12.10
C MET A 117 5.81 1.73 -12.53
N ARG A 118 6.58 2.42 -13.39
CA ARG A 118 6.13 3.68 -14.02
C ARG A 118 4.90 3.49 -14.89
N ALA A 119 4.87 2.44 -15.71
CA ALA A 119 3.70 2.14 -16.54
C ALA A 119 2.45 1.82 -15.68
N TRP A 120 2.63 1.13 -14.55
CA TRP A 120 1.56 0.93 -13.58
C TRP A 120 1.08 2.27 -12.98
N ALA A 121 2.01 3.16 -12.62
CA ALA A 121 1.68 4.46 -12.05
C ALA A 121 0.89 5.33 -13.04
N ASP A 122 1.29 5.34 -14.32
CA ASP A 122 0.57 6.03 -15.40
C ASP A 122 -0.87 5.50 -15.52
N ASP A 123 -1.05 4.18 -15.60
CA ASP A 123 -2.37 3.56 -15.66
C ASP A 123 -3.22 3.85 -14.41
N PHE A 124 -2.62 3.81 -13.22
CA PHE A 124 -3.31 4.14 -11.97
C PHE A 124 -3.82 5.58 -11.99
N ILE A 125 -2.97 6.54 -12.38
CA ILE A 125 -3.35 7.94 -12.47
C ILE A 125 -4.47 8.11 -13.49
N ASP A 126 -4.31 7.58 -14.71
CA ASP A 126 -5.29 7.74 -15.80
C ASP A 126 -6.67 7.18 -15.44
N ARG A 127 -6.73 6.02 -14.77
CA ARG A 127 -8.00 5.42 -14.32
C ARG A 127 -8.69 6.24 -13.24
N ASN A 128 -7.94 6.82 -12.32
CA ASN A 128 -8.50 7.57 -11.19
C ASN A 128 -8.77 9.05 -11.52
N MET A 129 -8.12 9.60 -12.55
CA MET A 129 -8.34 10.97 -13.03
C MET A 129 -9.71 11.18 -13.67
N GLN A 130 -10.32 10.14 -14.25
CA GLN A 130 -11.59 10.24 -14.99
C GLN A 130 -12.79 10.64 -14.10
N ASN A 131 -12.70 10.45 -12.78
CA ASN A 131 -13.82 10.62 -11.85
C ASN A 131 -13.59 11.68 -10.75
N ILE A 132 -12.57 12.55 -10.87
CA ILE A 132 -12.17 13.49 -9.80
C ILE A 132 -13.34 14.37 -9.32
N ALA A 133 -14.18 14.86 -10.24
CA ALA A 133 -15.28 15.77 -9.89
C ALA A 133 -16.34 15.11 -8.98
N LEU A 134 -16.44 13.78 -9.01
CA LEU A 134 -17.42 12.99 -8.25
C LEU A 134 -16.82 12.34 -7.01
N ASN A 135 -15.50 12.22 -6.94
CA ASN A 135 -14.82 11.52 -5.85
C ASN A 135 -13.72 12.40 -5.22
N LYS A 136 -14.10 13.16 -4.19
CA LYS A 136 -13.18 13.91 -3.33
C LYS A 136 -12.69 13.00 -2.22
N GLU A 137 -11.68 12.21 -2.52
CA GLU A 137 -11.05 11.29 -1.60
C GLU A 137 -9.66 11.79 -1.22
N LYS A 138 -9.33 11.67 0.06
CA LYS A 138 -7.99 11.86 0.61
C LYS A 138 -7.62 10.61 1.38
N VAL A 139 -6.47 10.05 1.07
CA VAL A 139 -5.94 8.86 1.73
C VAL A 139 -4.62 9.23 2.37
N THR A 140 -4.44 8.84 3.63
CA THR A 140 -3.16 8.94 4.35
C THR A 140 -2.71 7.54 4.73
N THR A 141 -1.46 7.22 4.44
CA THR A 141 -0.86 5.91 4.76
C THR A 141 0.31 6.08 5.71
N ASN A 142 0.31 5.31 6.80
CA ASN A 142 1.42 5.23 7.75
C ASN A 142 1.92 3.79 7.88
N VAL A 143 3.18 3.56 7.54
CA VAL A 143 3.81 2.23 7.67
C VAL A 143 4.43 2.12 9.05
N PHE A 144 3.92 1.19 9.87
CA PHE A 144 4.38 0.99 11.24
C PHE A 144 5.20 -0.30 11.43
N ARG A 145 5.18 -1.21 10.44
CA ARG A 145 5.96 -2.45 10.48
C ARG A 145 6.44 -2.84 9.09
N MET A 146 7.64 -3.40 9.03
CA MET A 146 8.31 -3.84 7.80
C MET A 146 9.15 -5.09 8.10
N ASP A 147 8.74 -6.22 7.55
CA ASP A 147 9.43 -7.51 7.63
C ASP A 147 10.04 -7.86 6.26
N VAL A 148 11.19 -8.55 6.26
CA VAL A 148 11.83 -8.99 5.00
C VAL A 148 11.16 -10.29 4.55
N LEU A 149 10.64 -10.32 3.33
CA LEU A 149 10.12 -11.54 2.70
C LEU A 149 11.20 -12.30 1.95
N TYR A 150 12.06 -11.57 1.24
CA TYR A 150 13.10 -12.13 0.38
C TYR A 150 14.25 -11.13 0.25
N GLN A 151 15.48 -11.62 0.13
CA GLN A 151 16.66 -10.81 -0.10
C GLN A 151 17.70 -11.58 -0.92
N SER A 152 18.29 -10.91 -1.90
CA SER A 152 19.49 -11.29 -2.64
C SER A 152 20.32 -10.04 -2.96
N ASP A 153 21.44 -10.20 -3.67
CA ASP A 153 22.34 -9.09 -4.00
C ASP A 153 21.70 -8.01 -4.87
N SER A 154 20.69 -8.37 -5.67
CA SER A 154 20.06 -7.45 -6.64
C SER A 154 18.55 -7.31 -6.47
N ARG A 155 17.95 -8.01 -5.50
CA ARG A 155 16.51 -8.00 -5.27
C ARG A 155 16.20 -8.07 -3.79
N ILE A 156 15.20 -7.34 -3.36
CA ILE A 156 14.71 -7.40 -1.99
C ILE A 156 13.21 -7.16 -1.96
N ALA A 157 12.50 -7.89 -1.11
CA ALA A 157 11.08 -7.74 -0.92
C ALA A 157 10.74 -7.58 0.56
N PHE A 158 9.79 -6.71 0.83
CA PHE A 158 9.28 -6.46 2.18
C PHE A 158 7.78 -6.71 2.25
N LEU A 159 7.34 -7.22 3.40
CA LEU A 159 5.96 -7.16 3.84
C LEU A 159 5.84 -6.00 4.81
N ALA A 160 5.12 -4.96 4.41
CA ALA A 160 4.78 -3.84 5.26
C ALA A 160 3.39 -4.03 5.85
N SER A 161 3.21 -3.63 7.11
CA SER A 161 1.89 -3.36 7.67
C SER A 161 1.71 -1.85 7.81
N ALA A 162 0.62 -1.36 7.23
CA ALA A 162 0.29 0.05 7.17
C ALA A 162 -1.08 0.30 7.78
N ARG A 163 -1.26 1.49 8.37
CA ARG A 163 -2.55 2.05 8.73
C ARG A 163 -2.94 3.05 7.65
N MET A 164 -4.16 2.93 7.14
CA MET A 164 -4.73 3.81 6.14
C MET A 164 -5.91 4.57 6.73
N GLU A 165 -5.97 5.86 6.45
CA GLU A 165 -7.08 6.73 6.76
C GLU A 165 -7.63 7.31 5.46
N GLU A 166 -8.87 6.93 5.12
CA GLU A 166 -9.60 7.43 3.96
C GLU A 166 -10.62 8.45 4.43
N MET A 167 -10.55 9.66 3.89
CA MET A 167 -11.56 10.70 4.04
C MET A 167 -12.25 10.90 2.69
N ALA A 168 -13.55 10.65 2.66
CA ALA A 168 -14.40 10.89 1.50
C ALA A 168 -15.64 11.70 1.89
N SER A 169 -16.42 12.11 0.90
CA SER A 169 -17.69 12.82 1.13
C SER A 169 -18.70 12.04 2.01
N SER A 170 -18.58 10.71 2.05
CA SER A 170 -19.42 9.80 2.84
C SER A 170 -18.94 9.60 4.29
N GLY A 171 -17.78 10.12 4.67
CA GLY A 171 -17.20 9.97 6.01
C GLY A 171 -15.72 9.60 6.01
N SER A 172 -15.19 9.27 7.19
CA SER A 172 -13.83 8.78 7.38
C SER A 172 -13.81 7.29 7.73
N LYS A 173 -12.79 6.57 7.25
CA LYS A 173 -12.55 5.16 7.54
C LYS A 173 -11.08 4.95 7.85
N ILE A 174 -10.81 4.25 8.95
CA ILE A 174 -9.45 3.83 9.33
C ILE A 174 -9.38 2.31 9.29
N TYR A 175 -8.34 1.76 8.66
CA TYR A 175 -8.11 0.32 8.61
C TYR A 175 -6.62 0.00 8.49
N ASN A 176 -6.26 -1.25 8.81
CA ASN A 176 -4.91 -1.75 8.60
C ASN A 176 -4.87 -2.55 7.30
N GLN A 177 -3.78 -2.42 6.55
CA GLN A 177 -3.55 -3.14 5.32
C GLN A 177 -2.11 -3.65 5.24
N ASN A 178 -1.93 -4.83 4.66
CA ASN A 178 -0.61 -5.37 4.36
C ASN A 178 -0.22 -5.02 2.92
N VAL A 179 1.06 -4.73 2.72
CA VAL A 179 1.62 -4.31 1.43
C VAL A 179 2.88 -5.12 1.16
N GLU A 180 2.91 -5.84 0.05
CA GLU A 180 4.15 -6.43 -0.47
C GLU A 180 4.80 -5.43 -1.41
N ILE A 181 6.08 -5.13 -1.20
CA ILE A 181 6.86 -4.26 -2.07
C ILE A 181 8.14 -4.96 -2.52
N TYR A 182 8.42 -4.86 -3.81
CA TYR A 182 9.56 -5.49 -4.46
C TYR A 182 10.49 -4.41 -5.02
N LEU A 183 11.78 -4.53 -4.72
CA LEU A 183 12.82 -3.62 -5.18
C LEU A 183 13.89 -4.39 -5.94
N ILE A 184 14.43 -3.76 -6.97
CA ILE A 184 15.55 -4.24 -7.77
C ILE A 184 16.68 -3.22 -7.70
N LEU A 185 17.91 -3.70 -7.49
CA LEU A 185 19.10 -2.86 -7.54
C LEU A 185 19.45 -2.56 -9.01
N ALA A 186 19.52 -1.28 -9.37
CA ALA A 186 19.88 -0.80 -10.70
C ALA A 186 21.01 0.23 -10.58
N GLY A 187 22.24 -0.17 -10.91
CA GLY A 187 23.42 0.62 -10.56
C GLY A 187 23.62 0.61 -9.05
N ASP A 188 23.68 1.79 -8.44
CA ASP A 188 23.83 1.97 -6.98
C ASP A 188 22.49 2.28 -6.28
N ASP A 189 21.38 2.30 -7.03
CA ASP A 189 20.07 2.68 -6.52
C ASP A 189 19.10 1.50 -6.49
N TRP A 190 18.36 1.38 -5.38
CA TRP A 190 17.20 0.51 -5.30
C TRP A 190 16.01 1.19 -5.99
N LEU A 191 15.46 0.53 -7.02
CA LEU A 191 14.24 0.96 -7.69
C LEU A 191 13.08 0.06 -7.28
N VAL A 192 11.90 0.64 -7.11
CA VAL A 192 10.67 -0.09 -6.83
C VAL A 192 10.15 -0.70 -8.12
N ASP A 193 9.97 -2.01 -8.12
CA ASP A 193 9.52 -2.78 -9.28
C ASP A 193 8.03 -3.12 -9.22
N GLU A 194 7.51 -3.35 -8.01
CA GLU A 194 6.12 -3.72 -7.81
C GLU A 194 5.64 -3.39 -6.39
N VAL A 195 4.37 -3.02 -6.26
CA VAL A 195 3.66 -2.84 -4.99
C VAL A 195 2.31 -3.56 -5.07
N VAL A 196 2.03 -4.42 -4.09
CA VAL A 196 0.80 -5.22 -4.02
C VAL A 196 0.12 -5.02 -2.68
N TRP A 197 -1.03 -4.36 -2.70
CA TRP A 197 -1.93 -4.21 -1.55
C TRP A 197 -2.75 -5.50 -1.34
N LYS A 198 -2.84 -6.01 -0.11
CA LYS A 198 -3.54 -7.26 0.25
C LYS A 198 -4.82 -7.02 1.03
#